data_AF-D5ER36-F1
#
_entry.id   AF-D5ER36-F1
#
_cell.length_a   1.000
_cell.length_b   1.000
_cell.length_c   1.000
_cell.angle_alpha   90.00
_cell.angle_beta   90.00
_cell.angle_gamma   90.00
#
_symmetry.space_group_name_H-M   'P 1'
#
loop_
_entity.id
_entity.type
_entity.pdbx_description
1 polymer ?
#
loop_
_entity_poly.entity_id
_entity_poly.type
_entity_poly.pdbx_seq_one_letter_code
_entity_poly.pdbx_strand_id
1 'polypeptide(L)'
;MGNGKYVAADRSLSVVNWPLAANRTAVGAWEKFQVKDAGAGAISLTSVGNGKTVASDQRLSATNWPLAANRTAVGAWERFTWIENSDGTVSLKAHGNGQYIAADRFLDATNWPLAANRSAIGAWEKFTVEIQ
;
A
#
# COMPACT_ATOMS: atom_id res chain seq x y z
N MET A 1 15.61 2.86 6.36
CA MET A 1 16.07 1.71 5.55
C MET A 1 14.86 0.88 5.21
N GLY A 2 14.55 0.74 3.91
CA GLY A 2 13.60 -0.25 3.42
C GLY A 2 14.22 -1.64 3.40
N ASN A 3 13.41 -2.68 3.17
CA ASN A 3 13.87 -4.08 3.14
C ASN A 3 14.37 -4.56 1.76
N GLY A 4 14.42 -3.65 0.77
CA GLY A 4 14.87 -3.94 -0.60
C GLY A 4 13.96 -4.90 -1.38
N LYS A 5 12.71 -5.07 -0.94
CA LYS A 5 11.71 -5.90 -1.60
C LYS A 5 10.65 -5.03 -2.29
N TYR A 6 10.02 -5.60 -3.30
CA TYR A 6 8.87 -5.01 -3.97
C TYR A 6 7.60 -5.23 -3.15
N VAL A 7 6.75 -4.21 -3.14
CA VAL A 7 5.38 -4.28 -2.63
C VAL A 7 4.55 -5.06 -3.64
N ALA A 8 3.80 -6.06 -3.17
CA ALA A 8 2.91 -6.85 -3.99
C ALA A 8 1.50 -6.92 -3.40
N ALA A 9 0.48 -6.91 -4.25
CA ALA A 9 -0.85 -7.39 -3.88
C ALA A 9 -0.78 -8.93 -3.82
N ASP A 10 -0.60 -9.47 -2.62
CA ASP A 10 -0.10 -10.82 -2.47
C ASP A 10 -1.22 -11.86 -2.37
N ARG A 11 -1.53 -12.48 -3.52
CA ARG A 11 -2.50 -13.57 -3.60
C ARG A 11 -2.12 -14.77 -2.73
N SER A 12 -0.82 -15.02 -2.51
CA SER A 12 -0.36 -16.19 -1.76
C SER A 12 -0.65 -16.06 -0.27
N LEU A 13 -0.74 -14.82 0.25
CA LEU A 13 -1.14 -14.55 1.62
C LEU A 13 -2.67 -14.58 1.81
N SER A 14 -3.43 -14.16 0.80
CA SER A 14 -4.89 -14.35 0.78
C SER A 14 -5.44 -14.24 -0.63
N VAL A 15 -6.09 -15.30 -1.11
CA VAL A 15 -6.80 -15.30 -2.41
C VAL A 15 -8.05 -14.42 -2.42
N VAL A 16 -8.56 -14.05 -1.23
CA VAL A 16 -9.76 -13.23 -1.06
C VAL A 16 -9.39 -11.76 -0.97
N ASN A 17 -8.47 -11.41 -0.07
CA ASN A 17 -8.19 -10.02 0.25
C ASN A 17 -6.99 -9.42 -0.49
N TRP A 18 -6.06 -10.24 -1.00
CA TRP A 18 -4.85 -9.76 -1.67
C TRP A 18 -4.14 -8.65 -0.87
N PRO A 19 -3.73 -8.94 0.39
CA PRO A 19 -3.06 -7.95 1.24
C PRO A 19 -1.78 -7.48 0.58
N LEU A 20 -1.44 -6.20 0.79
CA LEU A 20 -0.18 -5.66 0.31
C LEU A 20 0.95 -6.06 1.27
N ALA A 21 2.04 -6.57 0.70
CA ALA A 21 3.21 -7.03 1.44
C ALA A 21 4.49 -6.65 0.69
N ALA A 22 5.50 -6.18 1.41
CA ALA A 22 6.83 -5.88 0.86
C ALA A 22 7.74 -7.11 0.95
N ASN A 23 7.42 -8.18 0.22
CA ASN A 23 8.10 -9.48 0.35
C ASN A 23 8.64 -10.05 -0.97
N ARG A 24 8.54 -9.32 -2.09
CA ARG A 24 8.90 -9.84 -3.42
C ARG A 24 10.28 -9.41 -3.90
N THR A 25 10.97 -10.29 -4.59
CA THR A 25 12.34 -10.07 -5.10
C THR A 25 12.40 -9.78 -6.59
N ALA A 26 11.28 -9.92 -7.30
CA ALA A 26 11.19 -9.67 -8.73
C ALA A 26 9.84 -9.05 -9.05
N VAL A 27 9.82 -8.23 -10.09
CA VAL A 27 8.60 -7.58 -10.57
C VAL A 27 7.86 -8.51 -11.53
N GLY A 28 6.62 -8.84 -11.19
CA GLY A 28 5.63 -9.48 -12.03
C GLY A 28 4.34 -8.66 -12.06
N ALA A 29 3.20 -9.32 -12.23
CA ALA A 29 1.90 -8.62 -12.27
C ALA A 29 1.44 -8.15 -10.88
N TRP A 30 1.85 -8.82 -9.80
CA TRP A 30 1.36 -8.53 -8.45
C TRP A 30 2.04 -7.30 -7.83
N GLU A 31 3.24 -6.98 -8.29
CA GLU A 31 4.07 -5.86 -7.84
C GLU A 31 3.78 -4.57 -8.62
N LYS A 32 2.90 -4.65 -9.63
CA LYS A 32 2.52 -3.51 -10.47
C LYS A 32 1.18 -2.93 -10.03
N PHE A 33 1.15 -1.61 -9.91
CA PHE A 33 -0.03 -0.85 -9.55
C PHE A 33 -0.23 0.29 -10.54
N GLN A 34 -1.47 0.51 -10.95
CA GLN A 34 -1.87 1.71 -11.67
C GLN A 34 -2.20 2.81 -10.66
N VAL A 35 -1.57 3.97 -10.79
CA VAL A 35 -1.94 5.19 -10.08
C VAL A 35 -3.01 5.90 -10.88
N LYS A 36 -4.15 6.20 -10.27
CA LYS A 36 -5.28 6.89 -10.90
C LYS A 36 -5.70 8.09 -10.05
N ASP A 37 -6.16 9.15 -10.70
CA ASP A 37 -6.80 10.27 -9.99
C ASP A 37 -8.07 9.78 -9.27
N ALA A 38 -8.21 10.16 -8.00
CA ALA A 38 -9.36 9.88 -7.16
C ALA A 38 -10.15 11.15 -6.78
N GLY A 39 -9.79 12.29 -7.40
CA GLY A 39 -10.40 13.59 -7.19
C GLY A 39 -9.90 14.30 -5.92
N ALA A 40 -10.09 15.62 -5.87
CA ALA A 40 -9.67 16.48 -4.75
C ALA A 40 -8.18 16.33 -4.38
N GLY A 41 -7.32 16.08 -5.37
CA GLY A 41 -5.89 15.88 -5.17
C GLY A 41 -5.49 14.54 -4.55
N ALA A 42 -6.43 13.60 -4.41
CA ALA A 42 -6.16 12.24 -3.96
C ALA A 42 -5.86 11.32 -5.15
N ILE A 43 -5.15 10.24 -4.88
CA ILE A 43 -4.95 9.13 -5.81
C ILE A 43 -5.65 7.87 -5.31
N SER A 44 -5.88 6.93 -6.23
CA SER A 44 -6.19 5.53 -5.94
C SER A 44 -5.16 4.62 -6.61
N LEU A 45 -4.94 3.45 -6.02
CA LEU A 45 -4.03 2.44 -6.53
C LEU A 45 -4.85 1.22 -6.98
N THR A 46 -4.74 0.81 -8.24
CA THR A 46 -5.33 -0.44 -8.74
C THR A 46 -4.23 -1.47 -8.96
N SER A 47 -4.32 -2.65 -8.35
CA SER A 47 -3.37 -3.73 -8.62
C SER A 47 -3.55 -4.26 -10.04
N VAL A 48 -2.46 -4.38 -10.80
CA VAL A 48 -2.47 -5.00 -12.13
C VAL A 48 -2.74 -6.51 -12.02
N GLY A 49 -2.31 -7.15 -10.92
CA GLY A 49 -2.43 -8.59 -10.72
C GLY A 49 -3.86 -9.11 -10.61
N ASN A 50 -4.81 -8.31 -10.11
CA ASN A 50 -6.21 -8.71 -9.95
C ASN A 50 -7.25 -7.66 -10.39
N GLY A 51 -6.81 -6.49 -10.84
CA GLY A 51 -7.69 -5.40 -11.28
C GLY A 51 -8.48 -4.72 -10.16
N LYS A 52 -8.20 -5.02 -8.89
CA LYS A 52 -8.90 -4.44 -7.73
C LYS A 52 -8.18 -3.22 -7.20
N THR A 53 -8.95 -2.32 -6.62
CA THR A 53 -8.46 -1.10 -5.97
C THR A 53 -7.98 -1.43 -4.56
N VAL A 54 -6.84 -0.85 -4.18
CA VAL A 54 -6.24 -0.94 -2.85
C VAL A 54 -7.03 -0.07 -1.87
N ALA A 55 -7.36 -0.64 -0.72
CA ALA A 55 -7.99 0.06 0.40
C ALA A 55 -7.15 -0.07 1.67
N SER A 56 -7.11 0.97 2.49
CA SER A 56 -6.77 0.84 3.92
C SER A 56 -7.97 0.23 4.65
N ASP A 57 -8.08 -1.10 4.62
CA ASP A 57 -9.33 -1.79 4.92
C ASP A 57 -9.52 -1.99 6.44
N GLN A 58 -10.26 -1.07 7.05
CA GLN A 58 -10.62 -1.14 8.47
C GLN A 58 -11.42 -2.41 8.85
N ARG A 59 -12.04 -3.09 7.86
CA ARG A 59 -12.78 -4.33 8.11
C ARG A 59 -11.85 -5.52 8.33
N LEU A 60 -10.58 -5.42 7.91
CA LEU A 60 -9.58 -6.46 8.14
C LEU A 60 -8.93 -6.30 9.52
N SER A 61 -8.68 -5.06 9.96
CA SER A 61 -8.28 -4.76 11.32
C SER A 61 -8.50 -3.28 11.63
N ALA A 62 -9.20 -3.01 12.73
CA ALA A 62 -9.49 -1.65 13.18
C ALA A 62 -8.29 -0.95 13.87
N THR A 63 -7.25 -1.70 14.26
CA THR A 63 -6.09 -1.16 14.97
C THR A 63 -4.90 -0.88 14.05
N ASN A 64 -4.74 -1.66 12.98
CA ASN A 64 -3.58 -1.56 12.08
C ASN A 64 -3.94 -1.23 10.63
N TRP A 65 -5.22 -1.26 10.25
CA TRP A 65 -5.74 -0.87 8.92
C TRP A 65 -4.87 -1.38 7.75
N PRO A 66 -4.83 -2.71 7.54
CA PRO A 66 -4.03 -3.33 6.50
C PRO A 66 -4.43 -2.83 5.12
N LEU A 67 -3.46 -2.71 4.21
CA LEU A 67 -3.74 -2.42 2.81
C LEU A 67 -4.08 -3.70 2.07
N ALA A 68 -5.17 -3.67 1.29
CA ALA A 68 -5.66 -4.83 0.56
C ALA A 68 -6.22 -4.43 -0.81
N ALA A 69 -5.84 -5.14 -1.87
CA ALA A 69 -6.38 -4.95 -3.21
C ALA A 69 -7.68 -5.75 -3.37
N ASN A 70 -8.76 -5.31 -2.69
CA ASN A 70 -10.02 -6.06 -2.59
C ASN A 70 -11.27 -5.26 -2.99
N ARG A 71 -11.12 -4.04 -3.51
CA ARG A 71 -12.24 -3.16 -3.86
C ARG A 71 -12.52 -3.09 -5.35
N THR A 72 -13.79 -2.88 -5.69
CA THR A 72 -14.25 -2.69 -7.07
C THR A 72 -14.50 -1.23 -7.43
N ALA A 73 -14.53 -0.33 -6.45
CA ALA A 73 -14.77 1.10 -6.64
C ALA A 73 -14.01 1.91 -5.60
N VAL A 74 -13.72 3.18 -5.94
CA VAL A 74 -13.06 4.14 -5.06
C VAL A 74 -14.10 4.79 -4.14
N GLY A 75 -13.96 4.56 -2.84
CA GLY A 75 -14.68 5.24 -1.77
C GLY A 75 -13.72 6.07 -0.91
N ALA A 76 -13.96 6.11 0.40
CA ALA A 76 -13.13 6.87 1.34
C ALA A 76 -11.82 6.16 1.70
N TRP A 77 -11.80 4.82 1.70
CA TRP A 77 -10.63 4.04 2.15
C TRP A 77 -9.64 3.73 1.04
N GLU A 78 -10.02 4.01 -0.21
CA GLU A 78 -9.24 3.77 -1.41
C GLU A 78 -8.53 5.05 -1.90
N ARG A 79 -8.57 6.11 -1.09
CA ARG A 79 -7.97 7.41 -1.36
C ARG A 79 -6.71 7.60 -0.54
N PHE A 80 -5.64 7.98 -1.24
CA PHE A 80 -4.34 8.23 -0.65
C PHE A 80 -3.79 9.58 -1.14
N THR A 81 -3.04 10.25 -0.28
CA THR A 81 -2.17 11.35 -0.72
C THR A 81 -0.82 10.75 -1.12
N TRP A 82 -0.37 11.11 -2.32
CA TRP A 82 1.00 10.86 -2.78
C TRP A 82 1.91 12.00 -2.33
N ILE A 83 3.00 11.66 -1.65
CA ILE A 83 3.93 12.64 -1.07
C ILE A 83 5.32 12.33 -1.59
N GLU A 84 5.88 13.26 -2.36
CA GLU A 84 7.28 13.19 -2.79
C GLU A 84 8.19 13.73 -1.69
N ASN A 85 9.16 12.93 -1.28
CA ASN A 85 10.13 13.31 -0.27
C ASN A 85 11.38 13.90 -0.94
N SER A 86 12.11 14.76 -0.23
CA SER A 86 13.34 15.40 -0.73
C SER A 86 14.48 14.42 -1.04
N ASP A 87 14.40 13.19 -0.56
CA ASP A 87 15.38 12.11 -0.82
C ASP A 87 15.00 11.24 -2.03
N GLY A 88 14.00 11.64 -2.81
CA GLY A 88 13.54 10.92 -4.00
C GLY A 88 12.64 9.71 -3.71
N THR A 89 12.33 9.44 -2.44
CA THR A 89 11.32 8.44 -2.06
C THR A 89 9.92 9.03 -2.10
N VAL A 90 8.92 8.15 -2.08
CA VAL A 90 7.51 8.49 -1.97
C VAL A 90 6.97 7.95 -0.66
N SER A 91 6.09 8.73 -0.03
CA SER A 91 5.25 8.31 1.08
C SER A 91 3.78 8.37 0.68
N LEU A 92 2.98 7.48 1.25
CA LEU A 92 1.53 7.47 1.05
C LEU A 92 0.83 7.75 2.38
N LYS A 93 -0.21 8.57 2.35
CA LYS A 93 -1.07 8.83 3.51
C LYS A 93 -2.50 8.41 3.20
N ALA A 94 -3.06 7.52 4.01
CA ALA A 94 -4.44 7.06 3.86
C ALA A 94 -5.42 8.16 4.31
N HIS A 95 -6.42 8.45 3.48
CA HIS A 95 -7.47 9.39 3.86
C HIS A 95 -8.43 8.80 4.89
N GLY A 96 -8.60 7.48 4.88
CA GLY A 96 -9.54 6.78 5.77
C GLY A 96 -9.27 6.96 7.26
N ASN A 97 -8.00 7.10 7.67
CA ASN A 97 -7.61 7.31 9.07
C ASN A 97 -6.54 8.39 9.28
N GLY A 98 -6.08 9.06 8.21
CA GLY A 98 -5.09 10.11 8.29
C GLY A 98 -3.68 9.63 8.65
N GLN A 99 -3.37 8.34 8.55
CA GLN A 99 -2.07 7.77 8.87
C GLN A 99 -1.24 7.48 7.63
N TYR A 100 0.08 7.48 7.79
CA TYR A 100 1.03 7.06 6.77
C TYR A 100 1.06 5.55 6.62
N ILE A 101 1.27 5.10 5.38
CA ILE A 101 1.42 3.70 5.04
C ILE A 101 2.84 3.27 5.35
N ALA A 102 2.99 2.17 6.09
CA ALA A 102 4.28 1.60 6.46
C ALA A 102 4.37 0.13 6.05
N ALA A 103 5.56 -0.30 5.62
CA ALA A 103 5.90 -1.73 5.57
C ALA A 103 6.32 -2.18 6.98
N ASP A 104 5.38 -2.74 7.74
CA ASP A 104 5.54 -2.91 9.18
C ASP A 104 5.98 -4.33 9.56
N ARG A 105 7.30 -4.49 9.74
CA ARG A 105 7.90 -5.76 10.17
C ARG A 105 7.43 -6.25 11.53
N PHE A 106 6.85 -5.39 12.37
CA PHE A 106 6.36 -5.81 13.68
C PHE A 106 4.98 -6.45 13.61
N LEU A 107 4.25 -6.27 12.50
CA LEU A 107 3.02 -7.01 12.24
C LEU A 107 3.32 -8.43 11.75
N ASP A 108 4.31 -8.57 10.87
CA ASP A 108 4.86 -9.86 10.43
C ASP A 108 6.27 -9.65 9.87
N ALA A 109 7.27 -10.23 10.55
CA ALA A 109 8.68 -10.06 10.22
C ALA A 109 9.11 -10.77 8.92
N THR A 110 8.31 -11.73 8.44
CA THR A 110 8.56 -12.47 7.20
C THR A 110 7.95 -11.74 6.01
N ASN A 111 6.70 -11.31 6.14
CA ASN A 111 5.93 -10.79 5.01
C ASN A 111 5.93 -9.27 4.90
N TRP A 112 6.27 -8.53 5.96
CA TRP A 112 6.31 -7.06 5.96
C TRP A 112 5.02 -6.44 5.36
N PRO A 113 3.85 -6.71 5.96
CA PRO A 113 2.58 -6.22 5.46
C PRO A 113 2.53 -4.70 5.47
N LEU A 114 1.79 -4.13 4.53
CA LEU A 114 1.56 -2.70 4.48
C LEU A 114 0.32 -2.33 5.31
N ALA A 115 0.47 -1.31 6.15
CA ALA A 115 -0.54 -0.87 7.10
C ALA A 115 -0.57 0.66 7.19
N ALA A 116 -1.77 1.24 7.31
CA ALA A 116 -1.95 2.67 7.57
C ALA A 116 -1.91 2.93 9.09
N ASN A 117 -0.72 2.90 9.70
CA ASN A 117 -0.59 2.85 11.16
C ASN A 117 0.55 3.72 11.74
N ARG A 118 0.90 4.80 11.03
CA ARG A 118 1.97 5.72 11.45
C ARG A 118 1.53 7.17 11.42
N SER A 119 1.90 7.92 12.46
CA SER A 119 1.59 9.35 12.59
C SER A 119 2.63 10.26 11.94
N ALA A 120 3.81 9.75 11.59
CA ALA A 120 4.89 10.49 10.96
C ALA A 120 5.62 9.63 9.92
N ILE A 121 6.27 10.30 8.95
CA ILE A 121 7.13 9.65 7.97
C ILE A 121 8.49 9.38 8.62
N GLY A 122 8.87 8.11 8.66
CA GLY A 122 10.18 7.62 9.07
C GLY A 122 10.76 6.72 8.00
N ALA A 123 11.45 5.67 8.44
CA ALA A 123 12.19 4.76 7.58
C ALA A 123 11.30 3.74 6.84
N TRP A 124 10.11 3.43 7.33
CA TRP A 124 9.25 2.35 6.81
C TRP A 124 8.09 2.87 5.97
N GLU A 125 7.88 4.18 6.01
CA GLU A 125 6.83 4.89 5.27
C GLU A 125 7.35 5.48 3.96
N LYS A 126 8.59 5.11 3.58
CA LYS A 126 9.29 5.57 2.39
C LYS A 126 9.47 4.42 1.41
N PHE A 127 9.02 4.64 0.19
CA PHE A 127 9.06 3.67 -0.91
C PHE A 127 9.76 4.29 -2.11
N THR A 128 10.46 3.49 -2.90
CA THR A 128 10.91 3.89 -4.23
C THR A 128 9.90 3.43 -5.28
N VAL A 129 9.80 4.16 -6.38
CA VAL A 129 8.85 3.86 -7.46
C VAL A 129 9.62 3.72 -8.75
N GLU A 130 9.32 2.65 -9.50
CA GLU A 130 9.86 2.39 -10.83
C GLU A 130 8.71 2.45 -11.83
N ILE A 131 8.85 3.29 -12.86
CA ILE A 131 7.89 3.35 -13.97
C ILE A 131 8.24 2.24 -14.96
N GLN A 132 7.21 1.56 -15.49
CA GLN A 132 7.32 0.45 -16.43
C GLN A 132 6.63 0.81 -17.75
#